data_AF-X1G4C1-F1
#
_entry.id   AF-X1G4C1-F1
#
_cell.length_a   1.000
_cell.length_b   1.000
_cell.length_c   1.000
_cell.angle_alpha   90.00
_cell.angle_beta   90.00
_cell.angle_gamma   90.00
#
_symmetry.space_group_name_H-M   'P 1'
#
loop_
_entity.id
_entity.type
_entity.pdbx_description
1 polymer ?
#
loop_
_entity_poly.entity_id
_entity_poly.type
_entity_poly.pdbx_seq_one_letter_code
_entity_poly.pdbx_strand_id
1 'polypeptide(L)'
;WDRTVILLREPGDGEYQIQKNIGFREENGISLVKDDFLTIWLGKTKKPLVYEELSLIIRDTLKRGDKRKLENLQANMKRIEAALCLPLFIEEKIVGMIVLGNKVSGDPYSEQDIDLLTNLSNQASIALQNARLYSEVKGFSKKLEKEVEKRTKELKDAYEELKKLDKAKSEFISIASHQLRTPLTAIKGYISMMREKIYGKPPEKMEKPLENIYLSNERLIKLVNDLLNVSRIEAGRMEMKLEKLSLEEIITSVVGELKNAAKEKNIYLKWEKPKKPLLKISVDRDKIR
;
A
#
# COMPACT_ATOMS: atom_id res chain seq x y z
N TRP A 1 29.58 -42.29 16.32
CA TRP A 1 30.82 -41.55 16.05
C TRP A 1 31.34 -40.95 17.33
N ASP A 2 32.66 -40.76 17.46
CA ASP A 2 33.29 -40.12 18.63
C ASP A 2 33.32 -38.58 18.52
N ARG A 3 33.29 -38.04 17.29
CA ARG A 3 33.36 -36.60 17.00
C ARG A 3 32.33 -36.17 15.96
N THR A 4 31.87 -34.92 16.03
CA THR A 4 30.97 -34.30 15.04
C THR A 4 31.20 -32.81 14.94
N VAL A 5 31.16 -32.28 13.73
CA VAL A 5 31.02 -30.85 13.50
C VAL A 5 29.92 -30.59 12.48
N ILE A 6 29.07 -29.60 12.76
CA ILE A 6 28.03 -29.12 11.87
C ILE A 6 28.41 -27.73 11.42
N LEU A 7 28.45 -27.56 10.10
CA LEU A 7 28.79 -26.32 9.42
C LEU A 7 27.58 -25.88 8.61
N LEU A 8 27.14 -24.65 8.77
CA LEU A 8 26.10 -24.06 7.91
C LEU A 8 26.71 -22.94 7.08
N ARG A 9 26.25 -22.84 5.84
CA ARG A 9 26.67 -21.82 4.89
C ARG A 9 25.89 -20.53 5.14
N GLU A 10 26.59 -19.44 5.37
CA GLU A 10 25.97 -18.13 5.53
C GLU A 10 25.40 -17.61 4.19
N PRO A 11 24.28 -16.87 4.21
CA PRO A 11 23.52 -16.50 3.00
C PRO A 11 24.11 -15.32 2.21
N GLY A 12 25.31 -14.84 2.56
CA GLY A 12 25.91 -13.62 1.99
C GLY A 12 27.27 -13.87 1.32
N ASP A 13 28.28 -14.13 2.13
CA ASP A 13 29.66 -14.42 1.69
C ASP A 13 29.83 -15.85 1.16
N GLY A 14 28.90 -16.74 1.49
CA GLY A 14 28.96 -18.15 1.17
C GLY A 14 29.98 -18.92 2.01
N GLU A 15 30.50 -18.32 3.08
CA GLU A 15 31.39 -18.96 4.03
C GLU A 15 30.63 -19.95 4.92
N TYR A 16 31.32 -20.99 5.37
CA TYR A 16 30.77 -21.98 6.27
C TYR A 16 31.15 -21.66 7.71
N GLN A 17 30.14 -21.49 8.56
CA GLN A 17 30.31 -21.25 9.99
C GLN A 17 29.98 -22.50 10.80
N ILE A 18 30.79 -22.74 11.84
CA ILE A 18 30.56 -23.81 12.80
C ILE A 18 29.34 -23.47 13.65
N GLN A 19 28.29 -24.29 13.53
CA GLN A 19 27.13 -24.20 14.39
C GLN A 19 27.28 -25.07 15.64
N LYS A 20 27.98 -26.20 15.50
CA LYS A 20 28.26 -27.10 16.61
C LYS A 20 29.54 -27.89 16.35
N ASN A 21 30.39 -27.99 17.37
CA ASN A 21 31.56 -28.86 17.38
C ASN A 21 31.53 -29.74 18.64
N ILE A 22 31.70 -31.04 18.47
CA ILE A 22 31.82 -32.05 19.51
C ILE A 22 33.07 -32.87 19.20
N GLY A 23 34.11 -32.73 20.03
CA GLY A 23 35.29 -33.60 19.99
C GLY A 23 36.34 -33.30 18.91
N PHE A 24 36.09 -32.42 17.92
CA PHE A 24 37.15 -31.96 17.03
C PHE A 24 37.95 -30.81 17.67
N ARG A 25 39.28 -30.85 17.60
CA ARG A 25 40.16 -29.76 18.09
C ARG A 25 40.10 -28.56 17.14
N GLU A 26 39.73 -27.37 17.64
CA GLU A 26 39.60 -26.14 16.83
C GLU A 26 40.92 -25.73 16.14
N GLU A 27 42.06 -25.98 16.80
CA GLU A 27 43.41 -25.63 16.29
C GLU A 27 43.85 -26.40 15.03
N ASN A 28 43.29 -27.60 14.79
CA ASN A 28 43.60 -28.43 13.61
C ASN A 28 42.43 -28.51 12.61
N GLY A 29 41.23 -28.02 12.98
CA GLY A 29 39.99 -28.76 12.72
C GLY A 29 39.04 -28.28 11.62
N ILE A 30 39.12 -27.06 11.07
CA ILE A 30 38.08 -26.57 10.11
C ILE A 30 38.66 -26.06 8.78
N SER A 31 39.93 -26.36 8.48
CA SER A 31 40.49 -26.06 7.15
C SER A 31 39.84 -26.86 6.01
N LEU A 32 39.07 -27.91 6.33
CA LEU A 32 38.43 -28.78 5.32
C LEU A 32 37.37 -28.06 4.48
N VAL A 33 36.77 -27.00 5.02
CA VAL A 33 35.59 -26.34 4.41
C VAL A 33 35.93 -24.95 3.86
N LYS A 34 37.14 -24.47 4.15
CA LYS A 34 37.78 -23.39 3.38
C LYS A 34 38.37 -23.88 2.05
N ASP A 35 38.44 -25.20 1.86
CA ASP A 35 38.81 -25.79 0.58
C ASP A 35 37.56 -25.88 -0.31
N ASP A 36 37.44 -24.96 -1.27
CA ASP A 36 36.38 -24.97 -2.28
C ASP A 36 36.24 -26.33 -2.99
N PHE A 37 37.30 -27.14 -3.00
CA PHE A 37 37.27 -28.43 -3.68
C PHE A 37 36.28 -29.42 -3.07
N LEU A 38 36.19 -29.53 -1.74
CA LEU A 38 35.28 -30.49 -1.09
C LEU A 38 33.82 -30.14 -1.38
N THR A 39 33.45 -28.86 -1.26
CA THR A 39 32.08 -28.40 -1.51
C THR A 39 31.72 -28.53 -3.00
N ILE A 40 32.64 -28.24 -3.91
CA ILE A 40 32.46 -28.47 -5.36
C ILE A 40 32.30 -29.97 -5.66
N TRP A 41 33.11 -30.82 -5.04
CA TRP A 41 33.04 -32.27 -5.24
C TRP A 41 31.70 -32.82 -4.75
N LEU A 42 31.30 -32.49 -3.51
CA LEU A 42 30.02 -32.88 -2.93
C LEU A 42 28.86 -32.36 -3.79
N GLY A 43 28.93 -31.13 -4.29
CA GLY A 43 27.89 -30.55 -5.14
C GLY A 43 27.74 -31.29 -6.48
N LYS A 44 28.84 -31.79 -7.05
CA LYS A 44 28.83 -32.56 -8.30
C LYS A 44 28.36 -34.00 -8.10
N THR A 45 28.82 -34.67 -7.06
CA THR A 45 28.52 -36.09 -6.82
C THR A 45 27.18 -36.29 -6.13
N LYS A 46 26.73 -35.30 -5.35
CA LYS A 46 25.56 -35.37 -4.46
C LYS A 46 25.59 -36.56 -3.51
N LYS A 47 26.79 -37.06 -3.21
CA LYS A 47 27.02 -38.22 -2.36
C LYS A 47 27.84 -37.83 -1.14
N PRO A 48 27.66 -38.51 -0.01
CA PRO A 48 28.55 -38.34 1.11
C PRO A 48 29.97 -38.78 0.73
N LEU A 49 30.97 -38.18 1.36
CA LEU A 49 32.38 -38.55 1.16
C LEU A 49 32.87 -39.39 2.33
N VAL A 50 33.20 -40.65 2.04
CA VAL A 50 33.76 -41.61 3.00
C VAL A 50 35.29 -41.61 2.87
N TYR A 51 36.00 -41.52 3.99
CA TYR A 51 37.46 -41.46 3.99
C TYR A 51 38.11 -42.69 3.34
N GLU A 52 37.58 -43.88 3.60
CA GLU A 52 38.07 -45.15 3.07
C GLU A 52 37.94 -45.25 1.54
N GLU A 53 36.89 -44.65 0.98
CA GLU A 53 36.62 -44.64 -0.47
C GLU A 53 37.55 -43.71 -1.25
N LEU A 54 38.17 -42.71 -0.59
CA LEU A 54 39.05 -41.74 -1.24
C LEU A 54 40.20 -42.41 -2.00
N SER A 55 40.75 -43.51 -1.47
CA SER A 55 41.84 -44.23 -2.13
C SER A 55 41.44 -44.78 -3.50
N LEU A 56 40.20 -45.26 -3.63
CA LEU A 56 39.64 -45.75 -4.89
C LEU A 56 39.33 -44.56 -5.83
N ILE A 57 38.69 -43.51 -5.32
CA ILE A 57 38.36 -42.31 -6.10
C ILE A 57 39.63 -41.64 -6.68
N ILE A 58 40.70 -41.56 -5.89
CA ILE A 58 42.01 -41.03 -6.31
C ILE A 58 42.63 -41.88 -7.43
N ARG A 59 42.49 -43.21 -7.33
CA ARG A 59 43.02 -44.14 -8.34
C ARG A 59 42.30 -43.99 -9.67
N ASP A 60 40.98 -43.82 -9.65
CA ASP A 60 40.13 -43.74 -10.83
C ASP A 60 40.09 -42.33 -11.48
N THR A 61 40.64 -41.33 -10.79
CA THR A 61 40.69 -39.94 -11.30
C THR A 61 41.78 -39.75 -12.36
N LEU A 62 41.36 -39.49 -13.60
CA LEU A 62 42.24 -39.30 -14.77
C LEU A 62 42.97 -37.93 -14.78
N LYS A 63 42.36 -36.88 -14.22
CA LYS A 63 42.92 -35.52 -14.23
C LYS A 63 43.94 -35.36 -13.10
N ARG A 64 45.22 -35.16 -13.44
CA ARG A 64 46.32 -34.94 -12.48
C ARG A 64 46.04 -33.82 -11.47
N GLY A 65 45.37 -32.74 -11.91
CA GLY A 65 45.01 -31.60 -11.05
C GLY A 65 43.99 -31.97 -9.96
N ASP A 66 42.95 -32.74 -10.32
CA ASP A 66 41.91 -33.18 -9.38
C ASP A 66 42.46 -34.27 -8.45
N LYS A 67 43.35 -35.13 -8.96
CA LYS A 67 44.03 -36.16 -8.16
C LYS A 67 44.81 -35.55 -6.99
N ARG A 68 45.61 -34.50 -7.25
CA ARG A 68 46.37 -33.80 -6.20
C ARG A 68 45.46 -33.13 -5.17
N LYS A 69 44.30 -32.61 -5.59
CA LYS A 69 43.31 -32.02 -4.66
C LYS A 69 42.65 -33.08 -3.79
N LEU A 70 42.31 -34.25 -4.35
CA LEU A 70 41.79 -35.39 -3.58
C LEU A 70 42.82 -35.95 -2.60
N GLU A 71 44.09 -36.03 -2.98
CA GLU A 71 45.20 -36.44 -2.08
C GLU A 71 45.35 -35.46 -0.91
N ASN A 72 45.29 -34.15 -1.19
CA ASN A 72 45.30 -33.12 -0.14
C ASN A 72 44.07 -33.23 0.78
N LEU A 73 42.89 -33.46 0.21
CA LEU A 73 41.65 -33.66 0.96
C LEU A 73 41.74 -34.89 1.86
N GLN A 74 42.25 -36.02 1.35
CA GLN A 74 42.48 -37.23 2.13
C GLN A 74 43.46 -36.99 3.29
N ALA A 75 44.57 -36.30 3.04
CA ALA A 75 45.54 -35.95 4.08
C ALA A 75 44.91 -35.04 5.16
N ASN A 76 44.10 -34.07 4.75
CA ASN A 76 43.38 -33.18 5.66
C ASN A 76 42.34 -33.93 6.50
N MET A 77 41.54 -34.83 5.89
CA MET A 77 40.57 -35.65 6.60
C MET A 77 41.25 -36.55 7.63
N LYS A 78 42.36 -37.20 7.25
CA LYS A 78 43.18 -38.00 8.15
C LYS A 78 43.71 -37.19 9.34
N ARG A 79 44.20 -35.97 9.08
CA ARG A 79 44.76 -35.07 10.12
C ARG A 79 43.72 -34.68 11.18
N ILE A 80 42.47 -34.48 10.77
CA ILE A 80 41.39 -34.12 11.69
C ILE A 80 40.63 -35.34 12.22
N GLU A 81 41.01 -36.55 11.81
CA GLU A 81 40.30 -37.79 12.10
C GLU A 81 38.83 -37.76 11.65
N ALA A 82 38.57 -37.14 10.49
CA ALA A 82 37.27 -37.18 9.84
C ALA A 82 37.14 -38.45 9.00
N ALA A 83 36.07 -39.20 9.23
CA ALA A 83 35.77 -40.44 8.54
C ALA A 83 34.66 -40.27 7.50
N LEU A 84 33.71 -39.36 7.74
CA LEU A 84 32.56 -39.17 6.87
C LEU A 84 32.17 -37.69 6.77
N CYS A 85 31.95 -37.20 5.55
CA CYS A 85 31.40 -35.87 5.28
C CYS A 85 30.03 -36.01 4.61
N LEU A 86 28.99 -35.54 5.28
CA LEU A 86 27.60 -35.57 4.84
C LEU A 86 27.16 -34.15 4.41
N PRO A 87 26.86 -33.91 3.14
CA PRO A 87 26.33 -32.62 2.70
C PRO A 87 24.88 -32.44 3.17
N LEU A 88 24.54 -31.21 3.56
CA LEU A 88 23.17 -30.76 3.79
C LEU A 88 22.67 -30.07 2.53
N PHE A 89 21.80 -30.75 1.78
CA PHE A 89 21.26 -30.27 0.51
C PHE A 89 19.86 -29.67 0.66
N ILE A 90 19.66 -28.54 0.00
CA ILE A 90 18.35 -28.00 -0.30
C ILE A 90 18.29 -27.81 -1.82
N GLU A 91 17.38 -28.56 -2.46
CA GLU A 91 17.31 -28.68 -3.92
C GLU A 91 18.68 -29.06 -4.49
N GLU A 92 19.35 -28.12 -5.17
CA GLU A 92 20.65 -28.30 -5.83
C GLU A 92 21.81 -27.63 -5.07
N LYS A 93 21.53 -27.00 -3.91
CA LYS A 93 22.50 -26.17 -3.18
C LYS A 93 22.90 -26.82 -1.86
N ILE A 94 24.20 -26.86 -1.60
CA ILE A 94 24.73 -27.20 -0.29
C ILE A 94 24.54 -26.00 0.64
N VAL A 95 23.72 -26.17 1.67
CA VAL A 95 23.47 -25.17 2.71
C VAL A 95 24.24 -25.44 3.99
N GLY A 96 24.93 -26.58 4.06
CA GLY A 96 25.76 -26.95 5.18
C GLY A 96 26.41 -28.30 4.98
N MET A 97 27.16 -28.74 5.97
CA MET A 97 27.81 -30.05 5.98
C MET A 97 27.93 -30.55 7.42
N ILE A 98 27.73 -31.84 7.59
CA ILE A 98 28.02 -32.57 8.83
C ILE A 98 29.27 -33.39 8.59
N VAL A 99 30.27 -33.23 9.45
CA VAL A 99 31.48 -34.06 9.42
C VAL A 99 31.50 -34.93 10.66
N LEU A 100 31.67 -36.23 10.47
CA LEU A 100 31.71 -37.23 11.52
C LEU A 100 33.10 -37.85 11.63
N GLY A 101 33.53 -38.07 12.87
CA GLY A 101 34.73 -38.83 13.19
C GLY A 101 34.53 -40.34 13.06
N ASN A 102 35.48 -41.11 13.56
CA ASN A 102 35.43 -42.56 13.51
C ASN A 102 34.24 -43.11 14.30
N LYS A 103 33.76 -44.30 13.92
CA LYS A 103 32.73 -45.02 14.68
C LYS A 103 33.30 -45.42 16.04
N VAL A 104 32.51 -45.31 17.10
CA VAL A 104 32.94 -45.69 18.46
C VAL A 104 33.24 -47.18 18.55
N SER A 105 32.62 -48.01 17.71
CA SER A 105 32.92 -49.44 17.62
C SER A 105 34.32 -49.73 17.03
N GLY A 106 34.94 -48.76 16.35
CA GLY A 106 36.22 -48.93 15.66
C GLY A 106 36.09 -49.42 14.21
N ASP A 107 34.91 -49.88 13.80
CA ASP A 107 34.67 -50.34 12.42
C ASP A 107 34.43 -49.17 11.45
N PRO A 108 34.75 -49.33 10.15
CA PRO A 108 34.33 -48.40 9.12
C PRO A 108 32.80 -48.25 9.05
N TYR A 109 32.33 -47.16 8.48
CA TYR A 109 30.91 -46.96 8.19
C TYR A 109 30.45 -47.98 7.14
N SER A 110 29.38 -48.71 7.45
CA SER A 110 28.73 -49.62 6.49
C SER A 110 27.85 -48.83 5.50
N GLU A 111 27.49 -49.43 4.36
CA GLU A 111 26.54 -48.82 3.42
C GLU A 111 25.21 -48.47 4.10
N GLN A 112 24.73 -49.33 5.00
CA GLN A 112 23.50 -49.06 5.77
C GLN A 112 23.65 -47.85 6.69
N ASP A 113 24.81 -47.67 7.33
CA ASP A 113 25.08 -46.49 8.16
C ASP A 113 25.07 -45.22 7.28
N ILE A 114 25.71 -45.28 6.11
CA ILE A 114 25.82 -44.16 5.18
C ILE A 114 24.44 -43.77 4.63
N ASP A 115 23.63 -44.75 4.23
CA ASP A 115 22.27 -44.51 3.73
C ASP A 115 21.37 -43.88 4.79
N LEU A 116 21.43 -44.39 6.02
CA LEU A 116 20.68 -43.83 7.14
C LEU A 116 21.10 -42.38 7.41
N LEU A 117 22.41 -42.13 7.50
CA LEU A 117 22.95 -40.80 7.78
C LEU A 117 22.66 -39.81 6.65
N THR A 118 22.69 -40.26 5.40
CA THR A 118 22.32 -39.45 4.24
C THR A 118 20.85 -39.05 4.29
N ASN A 119 19.97 -40.00 4.60
CA ASN A 119 18.54 -39.72 4.76
C ASN A 119 18.26 -38.74 5.89
N LEU A 120 18.94 -38.89 7.04
CA LEU A 120 18.85 -37.95 8.16
C LEU A 120 19.39 -36.57 7.80
N SER A 121 20.50 -36.50 7.07
CA SER A 121 21.09 -35.25 6.56
C SER A 121 20.09 -34.50 5.67
N ASN A 122 19.42 -35.20 4.75
CA ASN A 122 18.41 -34.62 3.87
C ASN A 122 17.20 -34.08 4.67
N GLN A 123 16.68 -34.85 5.64
CA GLN A 123 15.58 -34.41 6.50
C GLN A 123 15.96 -33.20 7.37
N ALA A 124 17.17 -33.21 7.93
CA ALA A 124 17.70 -32.09 8.71
C ALA A 124 17.82 -30.82 7.85
N SER A 125 18.27 -30.95 6.59
CA SER A 125 18.38 -29.83 5.66
C SER A 125 17.03 -29.15 5.42
N ILE A 126 15.99 -29.94 5.16
CA ILE A 126 14.62 -29.44 4.96
C ILE A 126 14.09 -28.77 6.25
N ALA A 127 14.27 -29.40 7.40
CA ALA A 127 13.82 -28.86 8.68
C ALA A 127 14.48 -27.51 9.02
N LEU A 128 15.79 -27.38 8.77
CA LEU A 128 16.52 -26.13 8.95
C LEU A 128 15.99 -25.02 8.02
N GLN A 129 15.69 -25.36 6.77
CA GLN A 129 15.08 -24.41 5.82
C GLN A 129 13.71 -23.93 6.32
N ASN A 130 12.85 -24.86 6.72
CA ASN A 130 11.50 -24.56 7.17
C ASN A 130 11.52 -23.69 8.42
N ALA A 131 12.39 -24.00 9.39
CA ALA A 131 12.54 -23.20 10.61
C ALA A 131 13.00 -21.76 10.29
N ARG A 132 13.95 -21.63 9.35
CA ARG A 132 14.43 -20.33 8.90
C ARG A 132 13.36 -19.52 8.17
N LEU A 133 12.72 -20.09 7.16
CA LEU A 133 11.64 -19.46 6.41
C LEU A 133 10.50 -19.02 7.33
N TYR A 134 10.12 -19.88 8.27
CA TYR A 134 9.10 -19.56 9.26
C TYR A 134 9.49 -18.37 10.15
N SER A 135 10.76 -18.32 10.60
CA SER A 135 11.28 -17.20 11.38
C SER A 135 11.27 -15.89 10.59
N GLU A 136 11.68 -15.94 9.32
CA GLU A 136 11.66 -14.78 8.41
C GLU A 136 10.24 -14.26 8.20
N VAL A 137 9.29 -15.14 7.84
CA VAL A 137 7.87 -14.79 7.66
C VAL A 137 7.29 -14.18 8.94
N LYS A 138 7.56 -14.78 10.11
CA LYS A 138 7.10 -14.25 11.41
C LYS A 138 7.70 -12.88 11.70
N GLY A 139 8.98 -12.67 11.37
CA GLY A 139 9.65 -11.38 11.50
C GLY A 139 9.02 -10.30 10.61
N PHE A 140 8.72 -10.63 9.35
CA PHE A 140 8.03 -9.73 8.43
C PHE A 140 6.60 -9.42 8.89
N SER A 141 5.83 -10.42 9.33
CA SER A 141 4.47 -10.21 9.85
C SER A 141 4.45 -9.20 11.00
N LYS A 142 5.36 -9.35 11.98
CA LYS A 142 5.46 -8.44 13.11
C LYS A 142 5.85 -7.02 12.71
N LYS A 143 6.72 -6.87 11.71
CA LYS A 143 7.09 -5.54 11.17
C LYS A 143 5.90 -4.91 10.46
N LEU A 144 5.20 -5.67 9.63
CA LEU A 144 4.04 -5.20 8.88
C LEU A 144 2.89 -4.79 9.80
N GLU A 145 2.60 -5.57 10.84
CA GLU A 145 1.60 -5.22 11.86
C GLU A 145 1.88 -3.86 12.49
N LYS A 146 3.13 -3.61 12.89
CA LYS A 146 3.54 -2.32 13.45
C LYS A 146 3.42 -1.16 12.45
N GLU A 147 3.79 -1.40 11.19
CA GLU A 147 3.66 -0.41 10.12
C GLU A 147 2.19 -0.07 9.88
N VAL A 148 1.32 -1.08 9.80
CA VAL A 148 -0.13 -0.92 9.61
C VAL A 148 -0.74 -0.16 10.77
N GLU A 149 -0.40 -0.50 12.02
CA GLU A 149 -0.89 0.20 13.21
C GLU A 149 -0.49 1.69 13.19
N LYS A 150 0.78 1.98 12.89
CA LYS A 150 1.29 3.34 12.77
C LYS A 150 0.55 4.12 11.68
N ARG A 151 0.42 3.55 10.49
CA ARG A 151 -0.27 4.18 9.35
C ARG A 151 -1.75 4.40 9.62
N THR A 152 -2.41 3.46 10.30
CA THR A 152 -3.82 3.58 10.67
C THR A 152 -4.02 4.73 11.66
N LYS A 153 -3.10 4.89 12.62
CA LYS A 153 -3.12 6.02 13.55
C LYS A 153 -2.92 7.36 12.84
N GLU A 154 -1.88 7.48 12.01
CA GLU A 154 -1.61 8.68 11.21
C GLU A 154 -2.81 9.07 10.34
N LEU A 155 -3.43 8.09 9.69
CA LEU A 155 -4.62 8.31 8.87
C LEU A 155 -5.81 8.80 9.70
N LYS A 156 -6.03 8.21 10.88
CA LYS A 156 -7.11 8.62 11.78
C LYS A 156 -6.92 10.07 12.24
N ASP A 157 -5.70 10.43 12.65
CA ASP A 157 -5.38 11.77 13.13
C ASP A 157 -5.60 12.81 11.99
N ALA A 158 -5.12 12.51 10.78
CA ALA A 158 -5.33 13.37 9.61
C ALA A 158 -6.81 13.51 9.23
N TYR A 159 -7.59 12.43 9.34
CA TYR A 159 -9.03 12.47 9.08
C TYR A 159 -9.79 13.35 10.08
N GLU A 160 -9.43 13.28 11.37
CA GLU A 160 -10.02 14.14 12.39
C GLU A 160 -9.69 15.62 12.17
N GLU A 161 -8.47 15.94 11.75
CA GLU A 161 -8.06 17.30 11.39
C GLU A 161 -8.82 17.81 10.15
N LEU A 162 -8.88 17.01 9.09
CA LEU A 162 -9.64 17.34 7.89
C LEU A 162 -11.11 17.62 8.21
N LYS A 163 -11.72 16.79 9.08
CA LYS A 163 -13.12 16.97 9.51
C LYS A 163 -13.32 18.27 10.29
N LYS A 164 -12.37 18.65 11.15
CA LYS A 164 -12.41 19.95 11.85
C LYS A 164 -12.30 21.11 10.87
N LEU A 165 -11.39 21.01 9.89
CA LEU A 165 -11.21 22.03 8.87
C LEU A 165 -12.46 22.20 7.99
N ASP A 166 -13.10 21.10 7.59
CA ASP A 166 -14.32 21.15 6.78
C ASP A 166 -15.49 21.81 7.54
N LYS A 167 -15.63 21.50 8.83
CA LYS A 167 -16.60 22.16 9.71
C LYS A 167 -16.31 23.67 9.80
N ALA A 168 -15.06 24.06 10.06
CA ALA A 168 -14.65 25.45 10.16
C ALA A 168 -14.86 26.22 8.83
N LYS A 169 -14.50 25.63 7.68
CA LYS A 169 -14.76 26.18 6.33
C LYS A 169 -16.24 26.49 6.17
N SER A 170 -17.10 25.56 6.56
CA SER A 170 -18.55 25.70 6.37
C SER A 170 -19.17 26.74 7.28
N GLU A 171 -18.74 26.79 8.55
CA GLU A 171 -19.16 27.83 9.49
C GLU A 171 -18.72 29.22 9.00
N PHE A 172 -17.47 29.35 8.54
CA PHE A 172 -16.95 30.59 7.97
C PHE A 172 -17.78 31.08 6.78
N ILE A 173 -18.04 30.21 5.80
CA ILE A 173 -18.83 30.57 4.60
C ILE A 173 -20.26 30.99 4.98
N SER A 174 -20.88 30.30 5.94
CA SER A 174 -22.22 30.64 6.42
C SER A 174 -22.24 32.03 7.07
N ILE A 175 -21.30 32.31 7.97
CA ILE A 175 -21.20 33.61 8.66
C ILE A 175 -20.90 34.73 7.67
N ALA A 176 -19.88 34.57 6.82
CA ALA A 176 -19.48 35.57 5.85
C ALA A 176 -20.64 35.99 4.95
N SER A 177 -21.45 35.02 4.50
CA SER A 177 -22.55 35.29 3.59
C SER A 177 -23.73 36.01 4.26
N HIS A 178 -24.03 35.67 5.52
CA HIS A 178 -24.99 36.46 6.30
C HIS A 178 -24.54 37.91 6.46
N GLN A 179 -23.27 38.11 6.80
CA GLN A 179 -22.68 39.45 6.96
C GLN A 179 -22.62 40.23 5.65
N LEU A 180 -22.50 39.57 4.49
CA LEU A 180 -22.56 40.21 3.18
C LEU A 180 -24.00 40.51 2.73
N ARG A 181 -24.98 39.65 3.06
CA ARG A 181 -26.38 39.84 2.66
C ARG A 181 -27.00 41.06 3.34
N THR A 182 -26.73 41.27 4.62
CA THR A 182 -27.30 42.38 5.40
C THR A 182 -27.04 43.76 4.77
N PRO A 183 -25.79 44.18 4.48
CA PRO A 183 -25.52 45.48 3.88
C PRO A 183 -26.07 45.58 2.45
N LEU A 184 -25.99 44.52 1.64
CA LEU A 184 -26.58 44.52 0.29
C LEU A 184 -28.12 44.66 0.32
N THR A 185 -28.78 44.10 1.33
CA THR A 185 -30.24 44.24 1.53
C THR A 185 -30.58 45.67 1.94
N ALA A 186 -29.79 46.30 2.82
CA ALA A 186 -29.97 47.70 3.19
C ALA A 186 -29.78 48.63 1.98
N ILE A 187 -28.70 48.42 1.20
CA ILE A 187 -28.43 49.15 -0.04
C ILE A 187 -29.60 49.00 -1.02
N LYS A 188 -30.11 47.76 -1.21
CA LYS A 188 -31.30 47.51 -2.04
C LYS A 188 -32.50 48.34 -1.57
N GLY A 189 -32.77 48.34 -0.26
CA GLY A 189 -33.87 49.09 0.34
C GLY A 189 -33.79 50.58 0.02
N TYR A 190 -32.63 51.20 0.27
CA TYR A 190 -32.43 52.63 -0.03
C TYR A 190 -32.58 52.95 -1.52
N ILE A 191 -32.02 52.14 -2.41
CA ILE A 191 -32.14 52.35 -3.86
C ILE A 191 -33.61 52.19 -4.31
N SER A 192 -34.33 51.18 -3.80
CA SER A 192 -35.76 50.99 -4.08
C SER A 192 -36.58 52.21 -3.65
N MET A 193 -36.36 52.72 -2.44
CA MET A 193 -37.07 53.91 -1.93
C MET A 193 -36.78 55.17 -2.76
N MET A 194 -35.53 55.33 -3.24
CA MET A 194 -35.17 56.42 -4.16
C MET A 194 -35.87 56.29 -5.52
N ARG A 195 -36.00 55.06 -6.05
CA ARG A 195 -36.72 54.79 -7.32
C ARG A 195 -38.23 54.96 -7.19
N GLU A 196 -38.79 54.61 -6.05
CA GLU A 196 -40.22 54.77 -5.71
C GLU A 196 -40.60 56.23 -5.39
N LYS A 197 -39.63 57.16 -5.48
CA LYS A 197 -39.82 58.61 -5.27
C LYS A 197 -40.28 58.96 -3.85
N ILE A 198 -40.03 58.08 -2.87
CA ILE A 198 -40.37 58.30 -1.44
C ILE A 198 -39.61 59.49 -0.87
N TYR A 199 -38.37 59.70 -1.32
CA TYR A 199 -37.54 60.86 -0.95
C TYR A 199 -37.70 62.05 -1.91
N GLY A 200 -38.71 62.03 -2.79
CA GLY A 200 -38.90 62.99 -3.87
C GLY A 200 -38.47 62.44 -5.24
N LYS A 201 -38.82 63.16 -6.32
CA LYS A 201 -38.51 62.74 -7.70
C LYS A 201 -37.01 62.99 -7.98
N PRO A 202 -36.21 61.94 -8.23
CA PRO A 202 -34.80 62.13 -8.59
C PRO A 202 -34.69 62.89 -9.92
N PRO A 203 -33.58 63.64 -10.15
CA PRO A 203 -33.32 64.27 -11.43
C PRO A 203 -33.38 63.24 -12.57
N GLU A 204 -33.92 63.60 -13.74
CA GLU A 204 -34.04 62.65 -14.88
C GLU A 204 -32.68 62.04 -15.28
N LYS A 205 -31.59 62.79 -15.14
CA LYS A 205 -30.23 62.30 -15.37
C LYS A 205 -29.81 61.17 -14.42
N MET A 206 -30.44 61.03 -13.26
CA MET A 206 -30.16 60.02 -12.24
C MET A 206 -30.98 58.73 -12.39
N GLU A 207 -32.04 58.70 -13.20
CA GLU A 207 -32.86 57.48 -13.36
C GLU A 207 -32.03 56.29 -13.88
N LYS A 208 -31.27 56.48 -14.96
CA LYS A 208 -30.39 55.43 -15.52
C LYS A 208 -29.30 54.98 -14.54
N PRO A 209 -28.53 55.88 -13.89
CA PRO A 209 -27.58 55.50 -12.85
C PRO A 209 -28.20 54.71 -11.70
N LEU A 210 -29.35 55.14 -11.16
CA LEU A 210 -30.05 54.43 -10.08
C LEU A 210 -30.48 53.01 -10.49
N GLU A 211 -30.98 52.86 -11.72
CA GLU A 211 -31.29 51.55 -12.30
C GLU A 211 -30.04 50.66 -12.36
N ASN A 212 -28.92 51.19 -12.86
CA ASN A 212 -27.68 50.44 -12.97
C ASN A 212 -27.13 50.01 -11.60
N ILE A 213 -27.23 50.86 -10.58
CA ILE A 213 -26.82 50.53 -9.20
C ILE A 213 -27.74 49.44 -8.64
N TYR A 214 -29.06 49.56 -8.83
CA TYR A 214 -30.05 48.55 -8.42
C TYR A 214 -29.74 47.17 -9.02
N LEU A 215 -29.58 47.12 -10.35
CA LEU A 215 -29.27 45.88 -11.08
C LEU A 215 -27.93 45.28 -10.65
N SER A 216 -26.95 46.12 -10.33
CA SER A 216 -25.64 45.66 -9.86
C SER A 216 -25.71 45.09 -8.45
N ASN A 217 -26.48 45.70 -7.55
CA ASN A 217 -26.72 45.18 -6.20
C ASN A 217 -27.48 43.85 -6.23
N GLU A 218 -28.49 43.71 -7.10
CA GLU A 218 -29.18 42.42 -7.30
C GLU A 218 -28.24 41.31 -7.79
N ARG A 219 -27.35 41.64 -8.74
CA ARG A 219 -26.33 40.68 -9.21
C ARG A 219 -25.40 40.25 -8.08
N LEU A 220 -24.98 41.17 -7.20
CA LEU A 220 -24.15 40.85 -6.04
C LEU A 220 -24.86 39.94 -5.05
N ILE A 221 -26.14 40.23 -4.73
CA ILE A 221 -26.94 39.38 -3.85
C ILE A 221 -27.06 37.97 -4.44
N LYS A 222 -27.32 37.86 -5.74
CA LYS A 222 -27.41 36.57 -6.43
C LYS A 222 -26.08 35.80 -6.34
N LEU A 223 -24.95 36.43 -6.65
CA LEU A 223 -23.63 35.80 -6.57
C LEU A 223 -23.29 35.29 -5.17
N VAL A 224 -23.61 36.07 -4.12
CA VAL A 224 -23.41 35.64 -2.73
C VAL A 224 -24.26 34.41 -2.40
N ASN A 225 -25.51 34.39 -2.86
CA ASN A 225 -26.40 33.24 -2.67
C ASN A 225 -25.95 32.00 -3.47
N ASP A 226 -25.45 32.19 -4.69
CA ASP A 226 -24.95 31.11 -5.53
C ASP A 226 -23.69 30.48 -4.91
N LEU A 227 -22.74 31.31 -4.42
CA LEU A 227 -21.56 30.85 -3.69
C LEU A 227 -21.92 30.01 -2.46
N LEU A 228 -22.92 30.46 -1.70
CA LEU A 228 -23.46 29.71 -0.55
C LEU A 228 -24.02 28.35 -0.95
N ASN A 229 -24.82 28.31 -2.02
CA ASN A 229 -25.44 27.09 -2.50
C ASN A 229 -24.37 26.09 -2.94
N VAL A 230 -23.36 26.54 -3.69
CA VAL A 230 -22.22 25.69 -4.10
C VAL A 230 -21.49 25.13 -2.87
N SER A 231 -21.17 25.96 -1.89
CA SER A 231 -20.50 25.52 -0.66
C SER A 231 -21.32 24.47 0.11
N ARG A 232 -22.65 24.63 0.18
CA ARG A 232 -23.55 23.64 0.81
C ARG A 232 -23.64 22.33 0.03
N ILE A 233 -23.55 22.39 -1.30
CA ILE A 233 -23.51 21.20 -2.19
C ILE A 233 -22.22 20.41 -1.94
N GLU A 234 -21.06 21.08 -1.97
CA GLU A 234 -19.76 20.43 -1.72
C GLU A 234 -19.72 19.74 -0.36
N ALA A 235 -20.32 20.36 0.66
CA ALA A 235 -20.39 19.83 2.01
C ALA A 235 -21.47 18.74 2.21
N GLY A 236 -22.20 18.33 1.15
CA GLY A 236 -23.28 17.34 1.22
C GLY A 236 -24.46 17.75 2.13
N ARG A 237 -24.57 19.04 2.48
CA ARG A 237 -25.53 19.59 3.45
C ARG A 237 -26.70 20.32 2.77
N MET A 238 -26.88 20.11 1.48
CA MET A 238 -27.99 20.69 0.75
C MET A 238 -29.27 19.92 1.05
N GLU A 239 -30.10 20.46 1.94
CA GLU A 239 -31.45 19.95 2.15
C GLU A 239 -32.32 20.29 0.93
N MET A 240 -32.81 19.26 0.26
CA MET A 240 -33.78 19.38 -0.84
C MET A 240 -35.18 19.31 -0.26
N LYS A 241 -35.98 20.37 -0.42
CA LYS A 241 -37.39 20.37 -0.02
C LYS A 241 -38.23 19.83 -1.16
N LEU A 242 -38.30 18.51 -1.27
CA LEU A 242 -39.08 17.86 -2.31
C LEU A 242 -40.58 17.99 -2.04
N GLU A 243 -41.27 18.75 -2.88
CA GLU A 243 -42.72 18.90 -2.84
C GLU A 243 -43.34 18.35 -4.13
N LYS A 244 -44.55 17.77 -4.04
CA LYS A 244 -45.30 17.31 -5.22
C LYS A 244 -45.88 18.52 -5.95
N LEU A 245 -45.19 18.94 -7.02
CA LEU A 245 -45.54 20.13 -7.79
C LEU A 245 -46.04 19.74 -9.18
N SER A 246 -47.04 20.49 -9.67
CA SER A 246 -47.48 20.41 -11.05
C SER A 246 -46.49 21.15 -11.95
N LEU A 247 -45.90 20.43 -12.91
CA LEU A 247 -45.04 21.01 -13.94
C LEU A 247 -45.75 22.15 -14.70
N GLU A 248 -47.06 22.04 -14.90
CA GLU A 248 -47.84 23.10 -15.54
C GLU A 248 -47.84 24.40 -14.76
N GLU A 249 -47.94 24.33 -13.42
CA GLU A 249 -47.94 25.52 -12.56
C GLU A 249 -46.57 26.22 -12.58
N ILE A 250 -45.49 25.43 -12.52
CA ILE A 250 -44.12 25.93 -12.59
C ILE A 250 -43.91 26.65 -13.94
N ILE A 251 -44.18 25.98 -15.06
CA ILE A 251 -43.96 26.55 -16.39
C ILE A 251 -44.86 27.77 -16.63
N THR A 252 -46.13 27.73 -16.22
CA THR A 252 -47.04 28.87 -16.38
C THR A 252 -46.54 30.10 -15.61
N SER A 253 -46.00 29.89 -14.39
CA SER A 253 -45.42 30.99 -13.60
C SER A 253 -44.19 31.61 -14.27
N VAL A 254 -43.28 30.78 -14.81
CA VAL A 254 -42.04 31.23 -15.48
C VAL A 254 -42.37 31.94 -16.80
N VAL A 255 -43.30 31.39 -17.59
CA VAL A 255 -43.81 32.03 -18.81
C VAL A 255 -44.44 33.38 -18.48
N GLY A 256 -45.18 33.50 -17.37
CA GLY A 256 -45.76 34.76 -16.91
C GLY A 256 -44.71 35.84 -16.64
N GLU A 257 -43.66 35.50 -15.90
CA GLU A 257 -42.52 36.39 -15.63
C GLU A 257 -41.80 36.80 -16.92
N LEU A 258 -41.45 35.82 -17.77
CA LEU A 258 -40.75 36.06 -19.04
C LEU A 258 -41.60 36.85 -20.04
N LYS A 259 -42.93 36.78 -19.98
CA LYS A 259 -43.83 37.53 -20.88
C LYS A 259 -43.71 39.04 -20.71
N ASN A 260 -43.46 39.50 -19.48
CA ASN A 260 -43.24 40.93 -19.21
C ASN A 260 -41.90 41.38 -19.81
N ALA A 261 -40.81 40.62 -19.56
CA ALA A 261 -39.50 40.89 -20.15
C ALA A 261 -39.49 40.79 -21.69
N ALA A 262 -40.25 39.85 -22.25
CA ALA A 262 -40.40 39.67 -23.69
C ALA A 262 -41.15 40.85 -24.33
N LYS A 263 -42.20 41.37 -23.68
CA LYS A 263 -42.89 42.59 -24.13
C LYS A 263 -41.97 43.80 -24.15
N GLU A 264 -41.17 44.00 -23.10
CA GLU A 264 -40.20 45.10 -23.04
C GLU A 264 -39.14 45.03 -24.15
N LYS A 265 -38.82 43.82 -24.64
CA LYS A 265 -37.84 43.58 -25.70
C LYS A 265 -38.45 43.30 -27.08
N ASN A 266 -39.76 43.45 -27.27
CA ASN A 266 -40.48 43.11 -28.51
C ASN A 266 -40.24 41.66 -29.01
N ILE A 267 -40.13 40.71 -28.09
CA ILE A 267 -39.95 39.28 -28.41
C ILE A 267 -41.31 38.57 -28.33
N TYR A 268 -41.64 37.80 -29.37
CA TYR A 268 -42.86 36.97 -29.38
C TYR A 268 -42.63 35.69 -28.56
N LEU A 269 -43.37 35.54 -27.46
CA LEU A 269 -43.35 34.36 -26.59
C LEU A 269 -44.71 33.65 -26.64
N LYS A 270 -44.73 32.41 -27.13
CA LYS A 270 -45.92 31.56 -27.18
C LYS A 270 -45.71 30.31 -26.33
N TRP A 271 -46.59 30.10 -25.35
CA TRP A 271 -46.65 28.86 -24.57
C TRP A 271 -47.82 28.02 -25.06
N GLU A 272 -47.53 26.81 -25.54
CA GLU A 272 -48.54 25.85 -26.01
C GLU A 272 -48.73 24.76 -24.95
N LYS A 273 -49.87 24.82 -24.25
CA LYS A 273 -50.20 23.86 -23.20
C LYS A 273 -50.52 22.49 -23.82
N PRO A 274 -49.89 21.38 -23.37
CA PRO A 274 -50.19 20.05 -23.87
C PRO A 274 -51.63 19.62 -23.54
N LYS A 275 -52.24 18.79 -24.40
CA LYS A 275 -53.62 18.32 -24.25
C LYS A 275 -53.83 17.33 -23.09
N LYS A 276 -52.75 16.72 -22.58
CA LYS A 276 -52.77 15.84 -21.40
C LYS A 276 -52.12 16.58 -20.23
N PRO A 277 -52.70 16.53 -19.02
CA PRO A 277 -52.12 17.16 -17.85
C PRO A 277 -50.73 16.57 -17.56
N LEU A 278 -49.75 17.44 -17.35
CA LEU A 278 -48.38 17.03 -17.01
C LEU A 278 -48.36 16.33 -15.63
N LEU A 279 -47.48 15.34 -15.47
CA LEU A 279 -47.33 14.63 -14.20
C LEU A 279 -46.91 15.59 -13.08
N LYS A 280 -47.41 15.31 -11.87
CA LYS A 280 -46.87 15.88 -10.64
C LYS A 280 -45.52 15.24 -10.38
N ILE A 281 -44.48 16.04 -10.28
CA ILE A 281 -43.11 15.59 -10.00
C ILE A 281 -42.72 16.02 -8.59
N SER A 282 -41.86 15.24 -7.94
CA SER A 282 -41.31 15.56 -6.62
C SER A 282 -40.05 16.38 -6.83
N VAL A 283 -40.16 17.70 -6.66
CA VAL A 283 -39.07 18.64 -6.95
C VAL A 283 -39.02 19.75 -5.92
N ASP A 284 -37.87 20.38 -5.79
CA ASP A 284 -37.69 21.57 -4.99
C ASP A 284 -38.07 22.81 -5.81
N ARG A 285 -39.15 23.51 -5.41
CA ARG A 285 -39.72 24.65 -6.14
C ARG A 285 -38.72 25.77 -6.37
N ASP A 286 -37.87 26.04 -5.38
CA ASP A 286 -36.95 27.18 -5.38
C ASP A 286 -35.68 26.90 -6.19
N LYS A 287 -35.44 25.64 -6.56
CA LYS A 287 -34.23 25.20 -7.29
C LYS A 287 -34.49 24.75 -8.72
N ILE A 288 -35.75 24.54 -9.11
CA ILE A 288 -36.14 24.14 -10.47
C ILE A 288 -36.43 25.33 -11.40
N ARG A 289 -36.75 26.51 -10.83
CA ARG A 289 -36.96 27.76 -11.58
C ARG A 289 -35.62 28.42 -11.88
#